data_AF-A0A8C6UV75-F1
#
_entry.id   AF-A0A8C6UV75-F1
#
_cell.length_a   1.000
_cell.length_b   1.000
_cell.length_c   1.000
_cell.angle_alpha   90.00
_cell.angle_beta   90.00
_cell.angle_gamma   90.00
#
_symmetry.space_group_name_H-M   'P 1'
#
loop_
_entity.id
_entity.type
_entity.pdbx_description
1 polymer ?
#
loop_
_entity_poly.entity_id
_entity_poly.type
_entity_poly.pdbx_seq_one_letter_code
_entity_poly.pdbx_strand_id
1 'polypeptide(L)'
;MSASNKQPHRYTTETLFAAQVEKIKQQPNLQKTSVYSVPQTLRIVLIGKTGSGKSSSGNTILGRDEVFKSDVSQTSVTKVCQKEWSTVDGRHVTVVDTPGLFDSTMSNEEVIEEMLSCVSLLSPGPHVFLLVLQIGRFTPEEKETLRLIKHHFGRDAEKFTMMLFTHGDMLKQKKHKMSLDQFIREKCDDSIRKLISDCGNRYHVFDNLDEKNQDQVKDLIKKIDDMVSENGGGCFTTEMFQEAEASIKKEMKRLLKEKEEEMKRERELLENKYKQEMEQMKQKLEEQKNEIDKERLLREKELKEKEQKIEEDQAIREKEQKKREDEDKQRKEQEKQQRLDWEEKHKALEEKIKSSEESKETIDRKLKETRKQMEQEREDLEEERQTWWAKRKQEEEERRKEEKQRLRKLQDEIEQERESDRVKRQEEDKLRQEQERKEIQKLEENYQKQVEELRKAYEEKARKKAEEFNDFKDKKQEEMEALINLNIKHVQDLQKQYEDEKNDIRKNYTTTLNKSEAILKDQINDLQHKHKQEMSEMVICILTKKKKNRNDIQSMKKRHKKN
;
A
#
# COMPACT_ATOMS: atom_id res chain seq x y z
N MET A 1 69.06 9.03 10.73
CA MET A 1 67.86 9.35 11.53
C MET A 1 66.81 9.88 10.57
N SER A 2 65.75 9.08 10.38
CA SER A 2 64.75 9.24 9.33
C SER A 2 63.80 10.39 9.66
N ALA A 3 63.92 11.50 8.94
CA ALA A 3 62.94 12.57 8.99
C ALA A 3 61.64 12.07 8.34
N SER A 4 60.62 11.85 9.15
CA SER A 4 59.26 11.57 8.71
C SER A 4 58.76 12.78 7.92
N ASN A 5 58.73 12.62 6.60
CA ASN A 5 58.15 13.58 5.67
C ASN A 5 56.62 13.50 5.83
N LYS A 6 56.07 14.11 6.89
CA LYS A 6 54.64 14.37 7.00
C LYS A 6 54.30 15.42 5.96
N GLN A 7 53.79 14.98 4.81
CA GLN A 7 53.09 15.87 3.89
C GLN A 7 51.97 16.58 4.67
N PRO A 8 51.78 17.89 4.48
CA PRO A 8 50.66 18.60 5.09
C PRO A 8 49.37 17.99 4.55
N HIS A 9 48.47 17.59 5.45
CA HIS A 9 47.13 17.13 5.11
C HIS A 9 46.48 18.18 4.19
N ARG A 10 46.24 17.80 2.92
CA ARG A 10 45.29 18.53 2.07
C ARG A 10 43.97 18.57 2.85
N TYR A 11 43.45 19.77 3.06
CA TYR A 11 42.18 20.03 3.72
C TYR A 11 41.10 19.09 3.17
N THR A 12 40.62 18.17 4.00
CA THR A 12 39.52 17.26 3.64
C THR A 12 38.21 18.03 3.76
N THR A 13 37.26 17.67 2.89
CA THR A 13 35.81 17.94 2.98
C THR A 13 35.30 17.91 4.43
N GLU A 14 35.83 17.02 5.27
CA GLU A 14 35.56 16.90 6.71
C GLU A 14 35.76 18.19 7.53
N THR A 15 36.78 18.99 7.22
CA THR A 15 37.12 20.17 8.05
C THR A 15 36.22 21.38 7.71
N LEU A 16 35.81 21.48 6.44
CA LEU A 16 34.81 22.48 6.00
C LEU A 16 33.42 22.12 6.50
N PHE A 17 33.06 20.84 6.44
CA PHE A 17 31.78 20.31 6.91
C PHE A 17 31.63 20.45 8.43
N ALA A 18 32.69 20.20 9.22
CA ALA A 18 32.67 20.38 10.67
C ALA A 18 32.57 21.87 11.10
N ALA A 19 33.16 22.80 10.35
CA ALA A 19 33.12 24.23 10.65
C ALA A 19 31.80 24.92 10.25
N GLN A 20 31.05 24.38 9.29
CA GLN A 20 29.75 24.93 8.88
C GLN A 20 28.63 24.74 9.92
N VAL A 21 28.73 23.72 10.77
CA VAL A 21 27.60 23.25 11.58
C VAL A 21 27.48 23.93 12.95
N GLU A 22 28.56 24.55 13.47
CA GLU A 22 28.47 25.31 14.73
C GLU A 22 27.57 26.56 14.62
N LYS A 23 27.33 27.08 13.41
CA LYS A 23 26.48 28.27 13.19
C LYS A 23 25.00 27.96 12.96
N ILE A 24 24.64 26.73 12.59
CA ILE A 24 23.23 26.31 12.42
C ILE A 24 22.78 25.60 13.70
N LYS A 25 22.64 26.35 14.79
CA LYS A 25 21.93 25.83 15.98
C LYS A 25 20.44 25.86 15.69
N GLN A 26 19.84 24.70 15.44
CA GLN A 26 18.38 24.58 15.32
C GLN A 26 17.85 23.46 16.22
N GLN A 27 16.77 23.77 16.94
CA GLN A 27 16.06 22.81 17.78
C GLN A 27 15.01 22.06 16.95
N PRO A 28 14.84 20.75 17.16
CA PRO A 28 13.78 19.98 16.53
C PRO A 28 12.41 20.39 17.07
N ASN A 29 11.43 20.55 16.18
CA ASN A 29 10.03 20.77 16.53
C ASN A 29 9.21 19.53 16.18
N LEU A 30 8.61 18.89 17.19
CA LEU A 30 7.71 17.77 16.97
C LEU A 30 6.36 18.26 16.42
N GLN A 31 5.99 17.86 15.21
CA GLN A 31 4.59 17.88 14.80
C GLN A 31 3.85 16.74 15.52
N LYS A 32 3.15 17.07 16.60
CA LYS A 32 2.20 16.15 17.26
C LYS A 32 0.91 16.13 16.46
N THR A 33 0.70 15.09 15.66
CA THR A 33 -0.65 14.70 15.21
C THR A 33 -1.24 13.75 16.24
N SER A 34 -2.23 14.20 17.00
CA SER A 34 -2.88 13.43 18.06
C SER A 34 -3.83 12.37 17.49
N VAL A 35 -3.28 11.29 16.94
CA VAL A 35 -3.92 9.97 16.81
C VAL A 35 -2.78 8.94 16.77
N TYR A 36 -2.79 7.94 17.66
CA TYR A 36 -1.87 6.79 17.61
C TYR A 36 -2.17 5.93 16.38
N SER A 37 -1.81 6.41 15.19
CA SER A 37 -2.02 5.71 13.93
C SER A 37 -0.69 5.47 13.23
N VAL A 38 -0.43 4.21 12.87
CA VAL A 38 0.65 3.82 11.96
C VAL A 38 0.58 4.71 10.70
N PRO A 39 1.67 5.35 10.27
CA PRO A 39 1.61 6.27 9.14
C PRO A 39 1.23 5.50 7.86
N GLN A 40 0.25 6.03 7.12
CA GLN A 40 -0.27 5.45 5.87
C GLN A 40 0.84 5.25 4.81
N THR A 41 1.89 6.06 4.88
CA THR A 41 3.09 5.94 4.06
C THR A 41 4.33 5.93 4.94
N LEU A 42 5.17 4.91 4.81
CA LEU A 42 6.46 4.85 5.47
C LEU A 42 7.55 5.46 4.58
N ARG A 43 8.47 6.25 5.16
CA ARG A 43 9.57 6.92 4.45
C ARG A 43 10.89 6.53 5.10
N ILE A 44 11.72 5.83 4.35
CA ILE A 44 13.00 5.27 4.78
C ILE A 44 14.09 5.98 4.00
N VAL A 45 15.15 6.42 4.68
CA VAL A 45 16.39 6.87 4.03
C VAL A 45 17.53 5.93 4.38
N LEU A 46 18.32 5.54 3.38
CA LEU A 46 19.49 4.68 3.53
C LEU A 46 20.74 5.54 3.58
N ILE A 47 21.46 5.54 4.71
CA ILE A 47 22.69 6.34 4.88
C ILE A 47 23.83 5.38 5.20
N GLY A 48 25.04 5.70 4.74
CA GLY A 48 26.23 4.89 4.99
C GLY A 48 27.31 5.08 3.93
N LYS A 49 28.50 4.56 4.20
CA LYS A 49 29.63 4.63 3.27
C LYS A 49 29.31 3.98 1.92
N THR A 50 30.11 4.29 0.90
CA THR A 50 30.09 3.58 -0.39
C THR A 50 30.42 2.10 -0.19
N GLY A 51 29.72 1.21 -0.89
CA GLY A 51 29.92 -0.24 -0.79
C GLY A 51 29.32 -0.93 0.44
N SER A 52 28.63 -0.21 1.34
CA SER A 52 27.95 -0.80 2.52
C SER A 52 26.71 -1.65 2.17
N GLY A 53 26.23 -1.58 0.92
CA GLY A 53 25.05 -2.32 0.46
C GLY A 53 23.73 -1.56 0.53
N LYS A 54 23.75 -0.21 0.53
CA LYS A 54 22.55 0.64 0.58
C LYS A 54 21.55 0.31 -0.55
N SER A 55 21.97 0.46 -1.81
CA SER A 55 21.13 0.20 -2.97
C SER A 55 20.53 -1.22 -2.97
N SER A 56 21.34 -2.23 -2.65
CA SER A 56 20.87 -3.62 -2.52
C SER A 56 19.84 -3.77 -1.41
N SER A 57 20.05 -3.16 -0.24
CA SER A 57 19.06 -3.18 0.85
C SER A 57 17.79 -2.41 0.49
N GLY A 58 17.88 -1.35 -0.31
CA GLY A 58 16.72 -0.66 -0.87
C GLY A 58 15.89 -1.56 -1.78
N ASN A 59 16.55 -2.30 -2.66
CA ASN A 59 15.90 -3.30 -3.53
C ASN A 59 15.22 -4.40 -2.70
N THR A 60 15.90 -4.91 -1.67
CA THR A 60 15.33 -5.90 -0.73
C THR A 60 14.09 -5.35 -0.01
N ILE A 61 14.13 -4.12 0.50
CA ILE A 61 12.97 -3.49 1.19
C ILE A 61 11.79 -3.34 0.24
N LEU A 62 12.03 -2.91 -1.00
CA LEU A 62 10.97 -2.69 -1.98
C LEU A 62 10.44 -4.00 -2.60
N GLY A 63 11.17 -5.11 -2.42
CA GLY A 63 10.86 -6.41 -3.01
C GLY A 63 10.96 -6.41 -4.53
N ARG A 64 11.86 -5.59 -5.09
CA ARG A 64 12.06 -5.42 -6.53
C ARG A 64 13.55 -5.34 -6.85
N ASP A 65 13.98 -6.12 -7.84
CA ASP A 65 15.37 -6.13 -8.28
C ASP A 65 15.67 -4.95 -9.20
N GLU A 66 16.92 -4.47 -9.16
CA GLU A 66 17.46 -3.42 -10.04
C GLU A 66 16.69 -2.09 -10.05
N VAL A 67 15.92 -1.80 -8.98
CA VAL A 67 15.27 -0.49 -8.80
C VAL A 67 16.32 0.59 -8.50
N PHE A 68 17.20 0.31 -7.55
CA PHE A 68 18.45 1.02 -7.36
C PHE A 68 19.57 0.20 -7.98
N LYS A 69 20.35 0.83 -8.86
CA LYS A 69 21.49 0.17 -9.50
C LYS A 69 22.52 -0.22 -8.45
N SER A 70 22.75 -1.52 -8.26
CA SER A 70 23.78 -2.03 -7.36
C SER A 70 24.80 -2.86 -8.13
N ASP A 71 26.08 -2.46 -8.09
CA ASP A 71 27.16 -3.17 -8.77
C ASP A 71 28.38 -3.31 -7.85
N VAL A 72 29.16 -4.38 -8.04
CA VAL A 72 30.40 -4.63 -7.30
C VAL A 72 31.51 -3.81 -7.94
N SER A 73 31.56 -2.53 -7.60
CA SER A 73 32.56 -1.58 -8.12
C SER A 73 33.47 -1.03 -7.02
N GLN A 74 34.70 -0.69 -7.38
CA GLN A 74 35.63 0.08 -6.54
C GLN A 74 35.30 1.58 -6.50
N THR A 75 34.44 2.05 -7.40
CA THR A 75 33.95 3.42 -7.47
C THR A 75 32.47 3.48 -7.11
N SER A 76 31.99 4.63 -6.62
CA SER A 76 30.57 4.76 -6.30
C SER A 76 29.70 4.69 -7.56
N VAL A 77 28.71 3.81 -7.50
CA VAL A 77 27.70 3.59 -8.55
C VAL A 77 26.58 4.62 -8.40
N THR A 78 26.16 4.89 -7.16
CA THR A 78 25.14 5.88 -6.82
C THR A 78 25.79 7.24 -6.60
N LYS A 79 25.54 8.17 -7.52
CA LYS A 79 26.03 9.55 -7.44
C LYS A 79 24.95 10.57 -7.10
N VAL A 80 23.68 10.19 -7.22
CA VAL A 80 22.53 11.04 -6.96
C VAL A 80 21.53 10.35 -6.03
N CYS A 81 20.82 11.10 -5.19
CA CYS A 81 19.74 10.58 -4.35
C CYS A 81 18.62 10.05 -5.26
N GLN A 82 18.19 8.81 -5.02
CA GLN A 82 17.13 8.15 -5.79
C GLN A 82 15.98 7.80 -4.86
N LYS A 83 14.75 8.16 -5.24
CA LYS A 83 13.54 7.89 -4.46
C LYS A 83 12.64 6.94 -5.22
N GLU A 84 12.35 5.80 -4.60
CA GLU A 84 11.49 4.78 -5.19
C GLU A 84 10.49 4.28 -4.15
N TRP A 85 9.39 3.70 -4.63
CA TRP A 85 8.32 3.22 -3.76
C TRP A 85 7.70 1.90 -4.22
N SER A 86 7.17 1.16 -3.26
CA SER A 86 6.44 -0.09 -3.48
C SER A 86 5.39 -0.29 -2.38
N THR A 87 4.43 -1.18 -2.65
CA THR A 87 3.49 -1.65 -1.63
C THR A 87 4.06 -2.90 -0.98
N VAL A 88 4.45 -2.79 0.28
CA VAL A 88 5.02 -3.88 1.09
C VAL A 88 4.00 -4.25 2.16
N ASP A 89 3.52 -5.50 2.15
CA ASP A 89 2.50 -6.01 3.08
C ASP A 89 1.24 -5.10 3.17
N GLY A 90 0.78 -4.60 2.01
CA GLY A 90 -0.38 -3.71 1.93
C GLY A 90 -0.11 -2.24 2.33
N ARG A 91 1.13 -1.88 2.67
CA ARG A 91 1.51 -0.52 3.06
C ARG A 91 2.41 0.14 2.02
N HIS A 92 2.19 1.42 1.78
CA HIS A 92 3.05 2.21 0.89
C HIS A 92 4.39 2.52 1.57
N VAL A 93 5.48 1.98 1.04
CA VAL A 93 6.85 2.20 1.54
C VAL A 93 7.66 2.94 0.48
N THR A 94 8.22 4.07 0.88
CA THR A 94 9.14 4.87 0.08
C THR A 94 10.55 4.72 0.64
N VAL A 95 11.51 4.42 -0.22
CA VAL A 95 12.93 4.33 0.10
C VAL A 95 13.68 5.38 -0.68
N VAL A 96 14.54 6.13 0.00
CA VAL A 96 15.52 7.02 -0.63
C VAL A 96 16.91 6.42 -0.45
N ASP A 97 17.51 6.00 -1.56
CA ASP A 97 18.93 5.64 -1.61
C ASP A 97 19.77 6.91 -1.78
N THR A 98 20.84 7.02 -0.99
CA THR A 98 21.71 8.20 -1.01
C THR A 98 23.10 7.85 -1.54
N PRO A 99 23.83 8.82 -2.12
CA PRO A 99 25.26 8.68 -2.35
C PRO A 99 26.03 8.36 -1.05
N GLY A 100 27.26 7.88 -1.19
CA GLY A 100 28.14 7.69 -0.04
C GLY A 100 28.54 9.04 0.58
N LEU A 101 28.26 9.23 1.87
CA LEU A 101 28.50 10.50 2.58
C LEU A 101 29.99 10.95 2.60
N PHE A 102 30.92 10.03 2.33
CA PHE A 102 32.38 10.24 2.32
C PHE A 102 33.01 9.93 0.96
N ASP A 103 32.23 9.99 -0.11
CA ASP A 103 32.79 9.74 -1.42
C ASP A 103 33.75 10.87 -1.79
N SER A 104 35.05 10.60 -1.71
CA SER A 104 36.12 11.53 -2.09
C SER A 104 36.12 11.91 -3.57
N THR A 105 35.26 11.28 -4.38
CA THR A 105 35.11 11.60 -5.80
C THR A 105 34.13 12.75 -6.08
N MET A 106 33.35 13.22 -5.09
CA MET A 106 32.42 14.33 -5.23
C MET A 106 33.05 15.67 -4.82
N SER A 107 32.69 16.75 -5.53
CA SER A 107 33.02 18.12 -5.13
C SER A 107 32.15 18.60 -3.96
N ASN A 108 32.53 19.71 -3.33
CA ASN A 108 31.72 20.29 -2.25
C ASN A 108 30.33 20.71 -2.77
N GLU A 109 30.27 21.25 -3.98
CA GLU A 109 29.03 21.68 -4.64
C GLU A 109 28.10 20.49 -4.92
N GLU A 110 28.64 19.37 -5.42
CA GLU A 110 27.87 18.15 -5.65
C GLU A 110 27.32 17.56 -4.34
N VAL A 111 28.10 17.59 -3.26
CA VAL A 111 27.64 17.12 -1.93
C VAL A 111 26.49 17.97 -1.40
N ILE A 112 26.56 19.29 -1.59
CA ILE A 112 25.50 20.24 -1.21
C ILE A 112 24.22 19.97 -1.99
N GLU A 113 24.34 19.87 -3.32
CA GLU A 113 23.20 19.64 -4.21
C GLU A 113 22.48 18.33 -3.84
N GLU A 114 23.23 17.28 -3.56
CA GLU A 114 22.69 15.99 -3.16
C GLU A 114 22.07 16.03 -1.75
N MET A 115 22.67 16.76 -0.82
CA MET A 115 22.07 16.95 0.51
C MET A 115 20.71 17.66 0.42
N LEU A 116 20.62 18.75 -0.35
CA LEU A 116 19.37 19.49 -0.56
C LEU A 116 18.33 18.66 -1.33
N SER A 117 18.77 17.89 -2.33
CA SER A 117 17.91 16.96 -3.07
C SER A 117 17.35 15.88 -2.17
N CYS A 118 18.17 15.27 -1.31
CA CYS A 118 17.73 14.30 -0.33
C CYS A 118 16.70 14.89 0.65
N VAL A 119 16.88 16.13 1.15
CA VAL A 119 15.89 16.81 2.00
C VAL A 119 14.55 17.02 1.27
N SER A 120 14.61 17.48 0.01
CA SER A 120 13.43 17.67 -0.84
C SER A 120 12.66 16.36 -1.02
N LEU A 121 13.35 15.27 -1.38
CA LEU A 121 12.76 13.94 -1.62
C LEU A 121 12.14 13.31 -0.36
N LEU A 122 12.71 13.62 0.81
CA LEU A 122 12.29 13.08 2.10
C LEU A 122 11.20 13.90 2.80
N SER A 123 10.91 15.12 2.33
CA SER A 123 9.93 16.04 2.93
C SER A 123 8.54 15.38 3.07
N PRO A 124 7.83 15.57 4.20
CA PRO A 124 8.11 16.46 5.34
C PRO A 124 9.19 15.95 6.33
N GLY A 125 9.79 14.81 6.01
CA GLY A 125 10.93 14.22 6.69
C GLY A 125 10.81 12.69 6.83
N PRO A 126 11.92 11.97 7.08
CA PRO A 126 11.95 10.51 7.14
C PRO A 126 11.31 9.97 8.42
N HIS A 127 10.71 8.78 8.34
CA HIS A 127 10.27 8.05 9.53
C HIS A 127 11.41 7.26 10.17
N VAL A 128 12.38 6.83 9.36
CA VAL A 128 13.58 6.15 9.84
C VAL A 128 14.79 6.49 8.99
N PHE A 129 15.92 6.71 9.66
CA PHE A 129 17.25 6.68 9.09
C PHE A 129 17.83 5.29 9.27
N LEU A 130 18.01 4.53 8.18
CA LEU A 130 18.71 3.25 8.22
C LEU A 130 20.18 3.49 7.95
N LEU A 131 21.00 3.38 8.99
CA LEU A 131 22.45 3.42 8.84
C LEU A 131 22.96 2.04 8.44
N VAL A 132 23.36 1.92 7.19
CA VAL A 132 23.79 0.67 6.57
C VAL A 132 25.27 0.41 6.87
N LEU A 133 25.53 -0.70 7.55
CA LEU A 133 26.86 -1.18 7.91
C LEU A 133 27.08 -2.59 7.38
N GLN A 134 28.28 -2.90 6.91
CA GLN A 134 28.63 -4.25 6.51
C GLN A 134 29.11 -5.08 7.70
N ILE A 135 28.70 -6.35 7.79
CA ILE A 135 29.30 -7.30 8.74
C ILE A 135 30.77 -7.52 8.36
N GLY A 136 31.70 -7.17 9.25
CA GLY A 136 33.13 -7.28 9.02
C GLY A 136 33.94 -6.15 9.64
N ARG A 137 34.93 -5.65 8.90
CA ARG A 137 35.82 -4.57 9.38
C ARG A 137 35.13 -3.22 9.26
N PHE A 138 34.98 -2.54 10.40
CA PHE A 138 34.49 -1.17 10.43
C PHE A 138 35.57 -0.18 9.98
N THR A 139 35.19 0.78 9.13
CA THR A 139 36.08 1.84 8.64
C THR A 139 35.93 3.12 9.46
N PRO A 140 36.96 3.98 9.53
CA PRO A 140 36.83 5.31 10.13
C PRO A 140 35.66 6.13 9.55
N GLU A 141 35.37 5.99 8.25
CA GLU A 141 34.27 6.67 7.55
C GLU A 141 32.90 6.32 8.17
N GLU A 142 32.69 5.06 8.56
CA GLU A 142 31.44 4.64 9.21
C GLU A 142 31.26 5.32 10.57
N LYS A 143 32.35 5.53 11.32
CA LYS A 143 32.33 6.25 12.61
C LYS A 143 32.04 7.73 12.43
N GLU A 144 32.53 8.31 11.34
CA GLU A 144 32.35 9.73 11.04
C GLU A 144 30.93 10.01 10.49
N THR A 145 30.34 9.07 9.73
CA THR A 145 28.94 9.13 9.24
C THR A 145 27.96 9.48 10.36
N LEU A 146 28.23 8.94 11.54
CA LEU A 146 27.39 9.07 12.71
C LEU A 146 27.54 10.37 13.45
N ARG A 147 28.77 10.87 13.54
CA ARG A 147 29.00 12.22 14.05
C ARG A 147 28.22 13.21 13.21
N LEU A 148 28.23 13.03 11.89
CA LEU A 148 27.50 13.88 10.95
C LEU A 148 25.99 13.82 11.20
N ILE A 149 25.41 12.62 11.29
CA ILE A 149 23.96 12.48 11.57
C ILE A 149 23.59 13.22 12.86
N LYS A 150 24.33 13.00 13.96
CA LYS A 150 24.08 13.66 15.26
C LYS A 150 24.27 15.17 15.20
N HIS A 151 25.24 15.63 14.40
CA HIS A 151 25.60 17.03 14.29
C HIS A 151 24.62 17.81 13.43
N HIS A 152 24.12 17.21 12.33
CA HIS A 152 23.26 17.88 11.35
C HIS A 152 21.78 17.77 11.66
N PHE A 153 21.34 16.58 12.05
CA PHE A 153 19.94 16.32 12.36
C PHE A 153 19.64 16.49 13.87
N GLY A 154 20.65 16.88 14.64
CA GLY A 154 20.57 17.08 16.09
C GLY A 154 20.50 15.76 16.87
N ARG A 155 20.54 15.87 18.20
CA ARG A 155 20.51 14.68 19.09
C ARG A 155 19.22 13.86 18.96
N ASP A 156 18.12 14.48 18.55
CA ASP A 156 16.85 13.77 18.37
C ASP A 156 16.83 12.88 17.12
N ALA A 157 17.77 13.03 16.18
CA ALA A 157 17.87 12.14 15.03
C ALA A 157 18.18 10.68 15.44
N GLU A 158 18.88 10.50 16.57
CA GLU A 158 19.17 9.18 17.14
C GLU A 158 17.88 8.39 17.40
N LYS A 159 16.81 9.08 17.84
CA LYS A 159 15.49 8.49 18.11
C LYS A 159 14.84 7.88 16.87
N PHE A 160 15.15 8.40 15.69
CA PHE A 160 14.65 7.95 14.40
C PHE A 160 15.68 7.12 13.62
N THR A 161 16.83 6.80 14.23
CA THR A 161 17.90 6.03 13.57
C THR A 161 17.87 4.57 14.01
N MET A 162 18.06 3.68 13.04
CA MET A 162 18.22 2.24 13.25
C MET A 162 19.40 1.72 12.43
N MET A 163 20.16 0.81 13.03
CA MET A 163 21.34 0.22 12.38
C MET A 163 20.91 -0.96 11.48
N LEU A 164 21.31 -0.96 10.21
CA LEU A 164 21.07 -2.07 9.29
C LEU A 164 22.40 -2.75 8.94
N PHE A 165 22.57 -3.99 9.37
CA PHE A 165 23.74 -4.81 9.04
C PHE A 165 23.50 -5.58 7.74
N THR A 166 24.39 -5.45 6.76
CA THR A 166 24.35 -6.23 5.51
C THR A 166 25.35 -7.38 5.57
N HIS A 167 25.26 -8.30 4.61
CA HIS A 167 26.06 -9.54 4.56
C HIS A 167 25.75 -10.49 5.73
N GLY A 168 24.46 -10.62 6.07
CA GLY A 168 23.98 -11.54 7.09
C GLY A 168 24.33 -13.01 6.82
N ASP A 169 24.57 -13.38 5.57
CA ASP A 169 25.09 -14.68 5.14
C ASP A 169 26.41 -15.03 5.84
N MET A 170 27.27 -14.04 6.11
CA MET A 170 28.55 -14.23 6.80
C MET A 170 28.38 -14.76 8.23
N LEU A 171 27.28 -14.41 8.91
CA LEU A 171 26.97 -14.92 10.25
C LEU A 171 26.41 -16.36 10.23
N LYS A 172 25.91 -16.82 9.08
CA LYS A 172 25.32 -18.15 8.88
C LYS A 172 26.34 -19.20 8.41
N GLN A 173 27.56 -18.81 8.07
CA GLN A 173 28.58 -19.71 7.55
C GLN A 173 28.96 -20.79 8.59
N LYS A 174 29.10 -22.05 8.12
CA LYS A 174 29.31 -23.24 8.99
C LYS A 174 30.48 -23.13 9.98
N LYS A 175 31.51 -22.35 9.67
CA LYS A 175 32.68 -22.13 10.54
C LYS A 175 32.50 -21.04 11.60
N HIS A 176 31.49 -20.17 11.44
CA HIS A 176 31.30 -18.95 12.24
C HIS A 176 29.82 -18.68 12.57
N LYS A 177 29.01 -19.74 12.72
CA LYS A 177 27.59 -19.62 13.04
C LYS A 177 27.41 -18.84 14.36
N MET A 178 26.94 -17.62 14.26
CA MET A 178 26.67 -16.74 15.40
C MET A 178 25.43 -15.88 15.14
N SER A 179 24.74 -15.46 16.18
CA SER A 179 23.67 -14.48 16.03
C SER A 179 24.23 -13.07 15.87
N LEU A 180 23.42 -12.15 15.36
CA LEU A 180 23.79 -10.73 15.29
C LEU A 180 24.07 -10.14 16.69
N ASP A 181 23.26 -10.49 17.69
CA ASP A 181 23.52 -10.12 19.09
C ASP A 181 24.89 -10.57 19.58
N GLN A 182 25.26 -11.81 19.22
CA GLN A 182 26.57 -12.37 19.58
C GLN A 182 27.70 -11.61 18.87
N PHE A 183 27.54 -11.31 17.59
CA PHE A 183 28.50 -10.50 16.83
C PHE A 183 28.70 -9.12 17.46
N ILE A 184 27.62 -8.41 17.79
CA ILE A 184 27.67 -7.08 18.40
C ILE A 184 28.38 -7.12 19.77
N ARG A 185 28.05 -8.13 20.59
CA ARG A 185 28.63 -8.26 21.93
C ARG A 185 30.11 -8.65 21.91
N GLU A 186 30.48 -9.61 21.05
CA GLU A 186 31.79 -10.28 21.12
C GLU A 186 32.81 -9.78 20.09
N LYS A 187 32.36 -9.16 18.99
CA LYS A 187 33.22 -8.80 17.84
C LYS A 187 33.26 -7.31 17.53
N CYS A 188 32.21 -6.55 17.82
CA CYS A 188 32.26 -5.10 17.62
C CYS A 188 33.21 -4.42 18.60
N ASP A 189 33.74 -3.25 18.24
CA ASP A 189 34.47 -2.40 19.17
C ASP A 189 33.51 -1.58 20.07
N ASP A 190 34.05 -0.95 21.11
CA ASP A 190 33.24 -0.13 22.03
C ASP A 190 32.56 1.05 21.34
N SER A 191 33.12 1.56 20.25
CA SER A 191 32.51 2.69 19.53
C SER A 191 31.25 2.28 18.77
N ILE A 192 31.22 1.10 18.16
CA ILE A 192 30.03 0.55 17.49
C ILE A 192 28.98 0.12 18.52
N ARG A 193 29.37 -0.47 19.65
CA ARG A 193 28.43 -0.79 20.74
C ARG A 193 27.79 0.47 21.32
N LYS A 194 28.60 1.50 21.59
CA LYS A 194 28.10 2.80 22.06
C LYS A 194 27.13 3.39 21.06
N LEU A 195 27.44 3.31 19.78
CA LEU A 195 26.55 3.78 18.74
C LEU A 195 25.19 3.09 18.79
N ILE A 196 25.17 1.75 18.82
CA ILE A 196 23.93 0.99 18.86
C ILE A 196 23.11 1.39 20.09
N SER A 197 23.78 1.60 21.22
CA SER A 197 23.15 2.10 22.45
C SER A 197 22.57 3.51 22.30
N ASP A 198 23.28 4.45 21.66
CA ASP A 198 22.81 5.81 21.42
C ASP A 198 21.54 5.79 20.54
N CYS A 199 21.46 4.87 19.59
CA CYS A 199 20.27 4.62 18.75
C CYS A 199 19.24 3.70 19.44
N GLY A 200 19.19 3.64 20.78
CA GLY A 200 18.17 2.90 21.53
C GLY A 200 18.23 1.37 21.36
N ASN A 201 19.41 0.82 21.06
CA ASN A 201 19.62 -0.59 20.74
C ASN A 201 18.78 -1.11 19.55
N ARG A 202 18.44 -0.22 18.60
CA ARG A 202 17.69 -0.57 17.40
C ARG A 202 18.63 -1.02 16.29
N TYR A 203 18.54 -2.30 15.93
CA TYR A 203 19.29 -2.86 14.82
C TYR A 203 18.57 -4.02 14.13
N HIS A 204 18.95 -4.24 12.86
CA HIS A 204 18.43 -5.29 12.00
C HIS A 204 19.55 -5.85 11.12
N VAL A 205 19.40 -7.06 10.58
CA VAL A 205 20.35 -7.66 9.64
C VAL A 205 19.65 -8.14 8.39
N PHE A 206 20.23 -7.83 7.23
CA PHE A 206 19.82 -8.33 5.95
C PHE A 206 20.84 -9.28 5.34
N ASP A 207 20.29 -10.27 4.68
CA ASP A 207 20.95 -11.13 3.72
C ASP A 207 20.41 -10.75 2.34
N ASN A 208 21.02 -9.73 1.72
CA ASN A 208 20.55 -9.18 0.44
C ASN A 208 20.68 -10.21 -0.72
N LEU A 209 21.36 -11.34 -0.51
CA LEU A 209 21.45 -12.45 -1.48
C LEU A 209 20.25 -13.41 -1.37
N ASP A 210 19.51 -13.34 -0.26
CA ASP A 210 18.33 -14.17 0.01
C ASP A 210 17.05 -13.42 -0.40
N GLU A 211 16.91 -13.18 -1.71
CA GLU A 211 15.81 -12.39 -2.32
C GLU A 211 14.40 -12.95 -1.99
N LYS A 212 14.30 -14.25 -1.67
CA LYS A 212 13.04 -14.93 -1.36
C LYS A 212 12.59 -14.73 0.09
N ASN A 213 13.48 -14.28 0.96
CA ASN A 213 13.19 -14.11 2.36
C ASN A 213 12.52 -12.76 2.62
N GLN A 214 11.21 -12.74 2.46
CA GLN A 214 10.37 -11.57 2.77
C GLN A 214 10.19 -11.36 4.28
N ASP A 215 10.52 -12.36 5.11
CA ASP A 215 10.38 -12.25 6.57
C ASP A 215 11.36 -11.23 7.16
N GLN A 216 12.58 -11.11 6.61
CA GLN A 216 13.53 -10.08 7.02
C GLN A 216 12.96 -8.66 6.84
N VAL A 217 12.22 -8.42 5.75
CA VAL A 217 11.60 -7.12 5.47
C VAL A 217 10.44 -6.88 6.44
N LYS A 218 9.57 -7.87 6.65
CA LYS A 218 8.45 -7.76 7.61
C LYS A 218 8.94 -7.44 9.02
N ASP A 219 10.00 -8.13 9.47
CA ASP A 219 10.62 -7.90 10.77
C ASP A 219 11.24 -6.51 10.88
N LEU A 220 11.88 -6.01 9.81
CA LEU A 220 12.38 -4.64 9.77
C LEU A 220 11.24 -3.62 9.89
N ILE A 221 10.18 -3.76 9.08
CA ILE A 221 9.05 -2.83 9.07
C ILE A 221 8.37 -2.79 10.44
N LYS A 222 8.18 -3.96 11.07
CA LYS A 222 7.64 -4.04 12.43
C LYS A 222 8.50 -3.27 13.45
N LYS A 223 9.82 -3.46 13.42
CA LYS A 223 10.75 -2.71 14.30
C LYS A 223 10.68 -1.21 14.05
N ILE A 224 10.50 -0.79 12.80
CA ILE A 224 10.34 0.62 12.44
C ILE A 224 9.02 1.17 13.01
N ASP A 225 7.93 0.40 12.94
CA ASP A 225 6.64 0.81 13.50
C ASP A 225 6.65 0.95 15.01
N ASP A 226 7.32 0.03 15.71
CA ASP A 226 7.53 0.13 17.15
C ASP A 226 8.30 1.42 17.47
N MET A 227 9.39 1.70 16.76
CA MET A 227 10.18 2.93 16.91
C MET A 227 9.36 4.21 16.62
N VAL A 228 8.59 4.23 15.52
CA VAL A 228 7.77 5.39 15.15
C VAL A 228 6.67 5.62 16.18
N SER A 229 6.07 4.55 16.72
CA SER A 229 5.06 4.62 17.77
C SER A 229 5.63 5.18 19.07
N GLU A 230 6.82 4.73 19.48
CA GLU A 230 7.57 5.29 20.62
C GLU A 230 7.88 6.78 20.44
N ASN A 231 8.13 7.21 19.20
CA ASN A 231 8.38 8.61 18.85
C ASN A 231 7.10 9.44 18.67
N GLY A 232 5.92 8.92 18.99
CA GLY A 232 4.65 9.64 18.95
C GLY A 232 3.96 9.65 17.58
N GLY A 233 4.33 8.73 16.68
CA GLY A 233 3.67 8.50 15.39
C GLY A 233 4.10 9.43 14.25
N GLY A 234 4.89 10.47 14.55
CA GLY A 234 5.39 11.43 13.57
C GLY A 234 6.64 10.97 12.82
N CYS A 235 7.02 11.73 11.78
CA CYS A 235 8.34 11.63 11.16
C CYS A 235 9.32 12.60 11.80
N PHE A 236 10.62 12.34 11.62
CA PHE A 236 11.65 13.29 11.95
C PHE A 236 11.47 14.56 11.10
N THR A 237 11.49 15.75 11.70
CA THR A 237 11.35 17.02 10.97
C THR A 237 12.20 18.11 11.63
N THR A 238 12.74 19.00 10.80
CA THR A 238 13.54 20.17 11.18
C THR A 238 13.02 21.39 10.42
N GLU A 239 13.51 22.59 10.75
CA GLU A 239 13.18 23.81 10.00
C GLU A 239 13.45 23.64 8.50
N MET A 240 14.57 23.00 8.14
CA MET A 240 14.92 22.70 6.74
C MET A 240 13.87 21.81 6.04
N PHE A 241 13.35 20.78 6.70
CA PHE A 241 12.27 19.94 6.16
C PHE A 241 10.93 20.69 6.06
N GLN A 242 10.66 21.60 7.01
CA GLN A 242 9.44 22.40 7.01
C GLN A 242 9.44 23.42 5.87
N GLU A 243 10.57 24.10 5.66
CA GLU A 243 10.78 25.01 4.54
C GLU A 243 10.68 24.26 3.19
N ALA A 244 11.35 23.12 3.06
CA ALA A 244 11.27 22.28 1.87
C ALA A 244 9.83 21.83 1.58
N GLU A 245 9.11 21.29 2.56
CA GLU A 245 7.71 20.87 2.38
C GLU A 245 6.79 22.06 2.04
N ALA A 246 7.04 23.24 2.61
CA ALA A 246 6.28 24.45 2.28
C ALA A 246 6.48 24.87 0.82
N SER A 247 7.73 24.86 0.34
CA SER A 247 8.09 25.12 -1.05
C SER A 247 7.50 24.08 -2.01
N ILE A 248 7.58 22.79 -1.67
CA ILE A 248 6.98 21.69 -2.44
C ILE A 248 5.46 21.86 -2.54
N LYS A 249 4.77 22.14 -1.43
CA LYS A 249 3.31 22.36 -1.43
C LYS A 249 2.90 23.56 -2.26
N LYS A 250 3.66 24.67 -2.18
CA LYS A 250 3.42 25.88 -2.98
C LYS A 250 3.54 25.57 -4.47
N GLU A 251 4.59 24.86 -4.86
CA GLU A 251 4.84 24.49 -6.24
C GLU A 251 3.83 23.46 -6.77
N MET A 252 3.51 22.43 -5.97
CA MET A 252 2.46 21.45 -6.27
C MET A 252 1.12 22.16 -6.54
N LYS A 253 0.74 23.16 -5.73
CA LYS A 253 -0.47 23.95 -5.95
C LYS A 253 -0.44 24.74 -7.26
N ARG A 254 0.73 25.27 -7.65
CA ARG A 254 0.92 25.95 -8.94
C ARG A 254 0.71 24.98 -10.10
N LEU A 255 1.39 23.83 -10.07
CA LEU A 255 1.31 22.80 -11.11
C LEU A 255 -0.10 22.23 -11.27
N LEU A 256 -0.80 21.96 -10.16
CA LEU A 256 -2.19 21.50 -10.18
C LEU A 256 -3.13 22.54 -10.80
N LYS A 257 -2.89 23.83 -10.54
CA LYS A 257 -3.66 24.92 -11.17
C LYS A 257 -3.40 25.02 -12.67
N GLU A 258 -2.15 24.85 -13.11
CA GLU A 258 -1.80 24.80 -14.54
C GLU A 258 -2.46 23.62 -15.25
N LYS A 259 -2.62 22.49 -14.55
CA LYS A 259 -3.23 21.26 -15.06
C LYS A 259 -4.73 21.16 -14.82
N GLU A 260 -5.36 22.17 -14.22
CA GLU A 260 -6.77 22.15 -13.85
C GLU A 260 -7.70 21.93 -15.05
N GLU A 261 -7.43 22.60 -16.17
CA GLU A 261 -8.22 22.41 -17.40
C GLU A 261 -8.07 21.02 -18.00
N GLU A 262 -6.87 20.44 -17.95
CA GLU A 262 -6.59 19.09 -18.46
C GLU A 262 -7.32 18.04 -17.59
N MET A 263 -7.22 18.18 -16.26
CA MET A 263 -7.95 17.35 -15.30
C MET A 263 -9.47 17.43 -15.52
N LYS A 264 -9.99 18.64 -15.79
CA LYS A 264 -11.41 18.84 -16.06
C LYS A 264 -11.84 18.12 -17.34
N ARG A 265 -11.08 18.23 -18.43
CA ARG A 265 -11.37 17.54 -19.70
C ARG A 265 -11.34 16.02 -19.53
N GLU A 266 -10.34 15.47 -18.84
CA GLU A 266 -10.26 14.02 -18.60
C GLU A 266 -11.40 13.52 -17.70
N ARG A 267 -11.78 14.31 -16.69
CA ARG A 267 -12.95 14.01 -15.84
C ARG A 267 -14.26 14.04 -16.63
N GLU A 268 -14.43 15.01 -17.54
CA GLU A 268 -15.60 15.09 -18.42
C GLU A 268 -15.66 13.89 -19.38
N LEU A 269 -14.52 13.45 -19.93
CA LEU A 269 -14.44 12.23 -20.74
C LEU A 269 -14.86 11.00 -19.94
N LEU A 270 -14.40 10.89 -18.69
CA LEU A 270 -14.77 9.79 -17.79
C LEU A 270 -16.26 9.82 -17.43
N GLU A 271 -16.81 11.00 -17.17
CA GLU A 271 -18.24 11.19 -16.90
C GLU A 271 -19.09 10.84 -18.13
N ASN A 272 -18.67 11.22 -19.33
CA ASN A 272 -19.35 10.86 -20.58
C ASN A 272 -19.33 9.35 -20.81
N LYS A 273 -18.19 8.69 -20.55
CA LYS A 273 -18.08 7.23 -20.61
C LYS A 273 -19.02 6.56 -19.61
N TYR A 274 -19.05 7.02 -18.36
CA TYR A 274 -19.99 6.54 -17.35
C TYR A 274 -21.45 6.70 -17.79
N LYS A 275 -21.83 7.86 -18.32
CA LYS A 275 -23.18 8.10 -18.84
C LYS A 275 -23.54 7.15 -19.98
N GLN A 276 -22.61 6.88 -20.90
CA GLN A 276 -22.81 5.92 -21.98
C GLN A 276 -22.99 4.49 -21.46
N GLU A 277 -22.15 4.05 -20.52
CA GLU A 277 -22.25 2.72 -19.90
C GLU A 277 -23.56 2.55 -19.11
N MET A 278 -23.97 3.59 -18.37
CA MET A 278 -25.26 3.64 -17.67
C MET A 278 -26.45 3.56 -18.63
N GLU A 279 -26.39 4.26 -19.75
CA GLU A 279 -27.47 4.25 -20.76
C GLU A 279 -27.57 2.87 -21.43
N GLN A 280 -26.43 2.27 -21.82
CA GLN A 280 -26.41 0.92 -22.36
C GLN A 280 -26.94 -0.12 -21.37
N MET A 281 -26.60 0.02 -20.08
CA MET A 281 -27.12 -0.85 -19.03
C MET A 281 -28.64 -0.70 -18.89
N LYS A 282 -29.16 0.53 -18.85
CA LYS A 282 -30.60 0.79 -18.79
C LYS A 282 -31.35 0.20 -19.98
N GLN A 283 -30.80 0.32 -21.19
CA GLN A 283 -31.39 -0.26 -22.39
C GLN A 283 -31.50 -1.78 -22.29
N LYS A 284 -30.43 -2.46 -21.85
CA LYS A 284 -30.44 -3.91 -21.63
C LYS A 284 -31.46 -4.35 -20.58
N LEU A 285 -31.57 -3.60 -19.48
CA LEU A 285 -32.54 -3.88 -18.43
C LEU A 285 -33.98 -3.70 -18.93
N GLU A 286 -34.25 -2.67 -19.72
CA GLU A 286 -35.56 -2.44 -20.32
C GLU A 286 -35.90 -3.52 -21.37
N GLU A 287 -34.92 -3.97 -22.16
CA GLU A 287 -35.09 -5.12 -23.07
C GLU A 287 -35.47 -6.39 -22.33
N GLN A 288 -34.72 -6.75 -21.27
CA GLN A 288 -35.01 -7.92 -20.44
C GLN A 288 -36.40 -7.83 -19.78
N LYS A 289 -36.77 -6.64 -19.29
CA LYS A 289 -38.09 -6.40 -18.72
C LYS A 289 -39.19 -6.61 -19.76
N ASN A 290 -39.02 -6.09 -20.97
CA ASN A 290 -39.96 -6.27 -22.07
C ASN A 290 -40.08 -7.75 -22.51
N GLU A 291 -38.99 -8.51 -22.51
CA GLU A 291 -39.03 -9.95 -22.78
C GLU A 291 -39.83 -10.71 -21.72
N ILE A 292 -39.57 -10.42 -20.44
CA ILE A 292 -40.31 -11.01 -19.31
C ILE A 292 -41.81 -10.64 -19.40
N ASP A 293 -42.13 -9.39 -19.72
CA ASP A 293 -43.53 -8.95 -19.84
C ASP A 293 -44.25 -9.63 -21.02
N LYS A 294 -43.55 -9.89 -22.14
CA LYS A 294 -44.09 -10.70 -23.25
C LYS A 294 -44.36 -12.13 -22.84
N GLU A 295 -43.45 -12.76 -22.10
CA GLU A 295 -43.64 -14.12 -21.59
C GLU A 295 -44.82 -14.20 -20.61
N ARG A 296 -44.96 -13.21 -19.73
CA ARG A 296 -46.10 -13.08 -18.79
C ARG A 296 -47.42 -12.96 -19.55
N LEU A 297 -47.47 -12.14 -20.59
CA LEU A 297 -48.66 -11.98 -21.41
C LEU A 297 -49.03 -13.28 -22.14
N LEU A 298 -48.04 -14.04 -22.59
CA LEU A 298 -48.26 -15.34 -23.24
C LEU A 298 -48.86 -16.36 -22.26
N ARG A 299 -48.29 -16.51 -21.06
CA ARG A 299 -48.83 -17.40 -20.02
C ARG A 299 -50.23 -17.00 -19.59
N GLU A 300 -50.52 -15.70 -19.48
CA GLU A 300 -51.86 -15.22 -19.15
C GLU A 300 -52.89 -15.59 -20.24
N LYS A 301 -52.49 -15.51 -21.52
CA LYS A 301 -53.34 -15.97 -22.63
C LYS A 301 -53.60 -17.47 -22.56
N GLU A 302 -52.57 -18.28 -22.31
CA GLU A 302 -52.71 -19.74 -22.17
C GLU A 302 -53.66 -20.11 -21.01
N LEU A 303 -53.55 -19.43 -19.87
CA LEU A 303 -54.46 -19.62 -18.75
C LEU A 303 -55.91 -19.25 -19.12
N LYS A 304 -56.13 -18.13 -19.83
CA LYS A 304 -57.47 -17.74 -20.30
C LYS A 304 -58.06 -18.73 -21.29
N GLU A 305 -57.24 -19.28 -22.21
CA GLU A 305 -57.69 -20.30 -23.15
C GLU A 305 -58.07 -21.61 -22.45
N LYS A 306 -57.32 -22.02 -21.41
CA LYS A 306 -57.68 -23.17 -20.57
C LYS A 306 -59.03 -22.93 -19.89
N GLU A 307 -59.27 -21.74 -19.33
CA GLU A 307 -60.54 -21.39 -18.70
C GLU A 307 -61.72 -21.41 -19.68
N GLN A 308 -61.55 -20.83 -20.87
CA GLN A 308 -62.58 -20.85 -21.92
C GLN A 308 -62.94 -22.28 -22.31
N LYS A 309 -61.96 -23.16 -22.48
CA LYS A 309 -62.21 -24.59 -22.79
C LYS A 309 -63.01 -25.28 -21.68
N ILE A 310 -62.80 -24.91 -20.43
CA ILE A 310 -63.55 -25.46 -19.30
C ILE A 310 -64.99 -24.93 -19.30
N GLU A 311 -65.19 -23.65 -19.58
CA GLU A 311 -66.51 -23.03 -19.68
C GLU A 311 -67.31 -23.63 -20.87
N GLU A 312 -66.64 -23.89 -21.99
CA GLU A 312 -67.22 -24.59 -23.13
C GLU A 312 -67.60 -26.04 -22.80
N ASP A 313 -66.72 -26.82 -22.15
CA ASP A 313 -67.02 -28.19 -21.70
C ASP A 313 -68.22 -28.19 -20.75
N GLN A 314 -68.26 -27.24 -19.80
CA GLN A 314 -69.40 -27.03 -18.90
C GLN A 314 -70.70 -26.80 -19.67
N ALA A 315 -70.71 -25.88 -20.63
CA ALA A 315 -71.90 -25.55 -21.40
C ALA A 315 -72.37 -26.72 -22.28
N ILE A 316 -71.46 -27.53 -22.83
CA ILE A 316 -71.79 -28.75 -23.57
C ILE A 316 -72.48 -29.76 -22.64
N ARG A 317 -71.91 -29.99 -21.46
CA ARG A 317 -72.42 -30.96 -20.49
C ARG A 317 -73.78 -30.56 -19.91
N GLU A 318 -73.99 -29.28 -19.67
CA GLU A 318 -75.31 -28.74 -19.27
C GLU A 318 -76.37 -28.99 -20.35
N LYS A 319 -76.02 -28.82 -21.64
CA LYS A 319 -76.92 -29.14 -22.75
C LYS A 319 -77.22 -30.64 -22.84
N GLU A 320 -76.23 -31.50 -22.66
CA GLU A 320 -76.42 -32.96 -22.60
C GLU A 320 -77.32 -33.37 -21.43
N GLN A 321 -77.13 -32.77 -20.25
CA GLN A 321 -77.99 -33.00 -19.10
C GLN A 321 -79.44 -32.59 -19.41
N LYS A 322 -79.64 -31.39 -19.98
CA LYS A 322 -80.97 -30.91 -20.34
C LYS A 322 -81.67 -31.81 -21.36
N LYS A 323 -80.92 -32.30 -22.36
CA LYS A 323 -81.44 -33.26 -23.35
C LYS A 323 -81.90 -34.56 -22.69
N ARG A 324 -81.12 -35.11 -21.76
CA ARG A 324 -81.49 -36.31 -20.99
C ARG A 324 -82.75 -36.08 -20.14
N GLU A 325 -82.84 -34.94 -19.48
CA GLU A 325 -84.02 -34.56 -18.69
C GLU A 325 -85.29 -34.46 -19.57
N ASP A 326 -85.18 -33.95 -20.78
CA ASP A 326 -86.30 -33.86 -21.72
C ASP A 326 -86.68 -35.22 -22.32
N GLU A 327 -85.72 -36.09 -22.62
CA GLU A 327 -85.96 -37.49 -23.02
C GLU A 327 -86.68 -38.26 -21.90
N ASP A 328 -86.24 -38.10 -20.65
CA ASP A 328 -86.88 -38.71 -19.49
C ASP A 328 -88.31 -38.19 -19.29
N LYS A 329 -88.58 -36.89 -19.50
CA LYS A 329 -89.95 -36.34 -19.50
C LYS A 329 -90.83 -36.95 -20.58
N GLN A 330 -90.32 -37.05 -21.81
CA GLN A 330 -91.05 -37.66 -22.93
C GLN A 330 -91.37 -39.13 -22.65
N ARG A 331 -90.42 -39.87 -22.09
CA ARG A 331 -90.61 -41.27 -21.71
C ARG A 331 -91.68 -41.43 -20.63
N LYS A 332 -91.69 -40.56 -19.61
CA LYS A 332 -92.77 -40.54 -18.59
C LYS A 332 -94.13 -40.26 -19.20
N GLU A 333 -94.22 -39.35 -20.16
CA GLU A 333 -95.49 -39.04 -20.85
C GLU A 333 -95.96 -40.21 -21.73
N GLN A 334 -95.05 -40.86 -22.47
CA GLN A 334 -95.35 -42.08 -23.23
C GLN A 334 -95.81 -43.22 -22.32
N GLU A 335 -95.12 -43.44 -21.21
CA GLU A 335 -95.47 -44.46 -20.22
C GLU A 335 -96.85 -44.19 -19.59
N LYS A 336 -97.19 -42.92 -19.36
CA LYS A 336 -98.51 -42.48 -18.89
C LYS A 336 -99.60 -42.69 -19.94
N GLN A 337 -99.32 -42.38 -21.20
CA GLN A 337 -100.25 -42.64 -22.31
C GLN A 337 -100.49 -44.15 -22.48
N GLN A 338 -99.44 -44.97 -22.40
CA GLN A 338 -99.58 -46.43 -22.45
C GLN A 338 -100.42 -46.97 -21.30
N ARG A 339 -100.32 -46.40 -20.09
CA ARG A 339 -101.19 -46.75 -18.95
C ARG A 339 -102.65 -46.45 -19.27
N LEU A 340 -102.94 -45.26 -19.80
CA LEU A 340 -104.30 -44.87 -20.19
C LEU A 340 -104.86 -45.79 -21.28
N ASP A 341 -104.09 -46.07 -22.34
CA ASP A 341 -104.50 -46.96 -23.43
C ASP A 341 -104.71 -48.40 -22.93
N TRP A 342 -103.89 -48.86 -21.96
CA TRP A 342 -104.03 -50.17 -21.34
C TRP A 342 -105.26 -50.23 -20.43
N GLU A 343 -105.53 -49.20 -19.63
CA GLU A 343 -106.76 -49.05 -18.82
C GLU A 343 -108.01 -49.05 -19.72
N GLU A 344 -107.96 -48.37 -20.87
CA GLU A 344 -109.06 -48.33 -21.84
C GLU A 344 -109.28 -49.69 -22.52
N LYS A 345 -108.21 -50.40 -22.89
CA LYS A 345 -108.28 -51.79 -23.38
C LYS A 345 -108.81 -52.75 -22.32
N HIS A 346 -108.37 -52.62 -21.08
CA HIS A 346 -108.85 -53.39 -19.95
C HIS A 346 -110.36 -53.16 -19.76
N LYS A 347 -110.80 -51.90 -19.76
CA LYS A 347 -112.22 -51.52 -19.67
C LYS A 347 -113.05 -52.03 -20.85
N ALA A 348 -112.53 -51.96 -22.07
CA ALA A 348 -113.20 -52.50 -23.26
C ALA A 348 -113.28 -54.05 -23.24
N LEU A 349 -112.27 -54.72 -22.69
CA LEU A 349 -112.31 -56.15 -22.40
C LEU A 349 -113.37 -56.47 -21.33
N GLU A 350 -113.45 -55.69 -20.24
CA GLU A 350 -114.49 -55.81 -19.21
C GLU A 350 -115.91 -55.61 -19.78
N GLU A 351 -116.11 -54.63 -20.68
CA GLU A 351 -117.40 -54.39 -21.35
C GLU A 351 -117.77 -55.50 -22.34
N LYS A 352 -116.81 -56.04 -23.10
CA LYS A 352 -117.01 -57.23 -23.95
C LYS A 352 -117.35 -58.49 -23.14
N ILE A 353 -116.77 -58.63 -21.95
CA ILE A 353 -117.10 -59.69 -21.01
C ILE A 353 -118.53 -59.51 -20.48
N LYS A 354 -118.97 -58.27 -20.27
CA LYS A 354 -120.31 -57.95 -19.77
C LYS A 354 -121.44 -58.11 -20.81
N SER A 355 -121.13 -58.06 -22.10
CA SER A 355 -122.10 -58.18 -23.21
C SER A 355 -122.13 -59.54 -23.90
N SER A 356 -121.23 -60.46 -23.56
CA SER A 356 -121.20 -61.84 -24.05
C SER A 356 -122.17 -62.74 -23.27
N GLU A 357 -123.47 -62.47 -23.35
CA GLU A 357 -124.53 -63.36 -22.89
C GLU A 357 -124.90 -64.37 -23.98
N GLU A 358 -124.14 -65.47 -24.09
CA GLU A 358 -124.65 -66.82 -24.43
C GLU A 358 -123.52 -67.91 -24.42
N SER A 359 -123.58 -68.79 -23.39
CA SER A 359 -123.07 -70.19 -23.25
C SER A 359 -121.65 -70.57 -22.71
N LYS A 360 -121.67 -71.30 -21.58
CA LYS A 360 -120.74 -72.31 -20.96
C LYS A 360 -119.63 -71.89 -19.95
N GLU A 361 -119.65 -72.52 -18.76
CA GLU A 361 -118.68 -72.48 -17.64
C GLU A 361 -117.19 -72.64 -18.02
N THR A 362 -116.87 -73.26 -19.16
CA THR A 362 -115.49 -73.42 -19.63
C THR A 362 -114.86 -72.10 -20.11
N ILE A 363 -115.68 -71.10 -20.45
CA ILE A 363 -115.26 -69.77 -20.90
C ILE A 363 -114.93 -68.89 -19.68
N ASP A 364 -115.70 -68.99 -18.60
CA ASP A 364 -115.56 -68.20 -17.37
C ASP A 364 -114.26 -68.50 -16.60
N ARG A 365 -113.82 -69.77 -16.53
CA ARG A 365 -112.54 -70.16 -15.92
C ARG A 365 -111.34 -69.64 -16.71
N LYS A 366 -111.39 -69.73 -18.05
CA LYS A 366 -110.35 -69.21 -18.95
C LYS A 366 -110.26 -67.68 -18.87
N LEU A 367 -111.40 -66.98 -18.77
CA LEU A 367 -111.47 -65.53 -18.60
C LEU A 367 -110.88 -65.05 -17.27
N LYS A 368 -111.15 -65.77 -16.17
CA LYS A 368 -110.59 -65.45 -14.85
C LYS A 368 -109.08 -65.70 -14.79
N GLU A 369 -108.59 -66.74 -15.47
CA GLU A 369 -107.16 -66.99 -15.68
C GLU A 369 -106.52 -65.87 -16.52
N THR A 370 -107.14 -65.43 -17.62
CA THR A 370 -106.65 -64.29 -18.43
C THR A 370 -106.61 -62.98 -17.65
N ARG A 371 -107.60 -62.71 -16.79
CA ARG A 371 -107.60 -61.52 -15.91
C ARG A 371 -106.44 -61.54 -14.91
N LYS A 372 -106.23 -62.68 -14.25
CA LYS A 372 -105.12 -62.85 -13.30
C LYS A 372 -103.76 -62.79 -13.99
N GLN A 373 -103.66 -63.32 -15.22
CA GLN A 373 -102.46 -63.18 -16.06
C GLN A 373 -102.19 -61.72 -16.43
N MET A 374 -103.20 -60.98 -16.90
CA MET A 374 -103.03 -59.56 -17.23
C MET A 374 -102.72 -58.68 -16.02
N GLU A 375 -103.27 -59.01 -14.84
CA GLU A 375 -103.01 -58.27 -13.60
C GLU A 375 -101.61 -58.56 -13.06
N GLN A 376 -101.14 -59.81 -13.13
CA GLN A 376 -99.76 -60.17 -12.82
C GLN A 376 -98.78 -59.53 -13.82
N GLU A 377 -99.09 -59.56 -15.13
CA GLU A 377 -98.29 -58.89 -16.16
C GLU A 377 -98.23 -57.37 -15.94
N ARG A 378 -99.31 -56.74 -15.44
CA ARG A 378 -99.29 -55.31 -15.08
C ARG A 378 -98.38 -55.04 -13.89
N GLU A 379 -98.52 -55.82 -12.82
CA GLU A 379 -97.71 -55.66 -11.61
C GLU A 379 -96.21 -55.90 -11.90
N ASP A 380 -95.88 -56.95 -12.65
CA ASP A 380 -94.51 -57.26 -13.05
C ASP A 380 -93.92 -56.11 -13.91
N LEU A 381 -94.69 -55.58 -14.88
CA LEU A 381 -94.27 -54.49 -15.76
C LEU A 381 -94.17 -53.14 -15.03
N GLU A 382 -94.95 -52.95 -13.97
CA GLU A 382 -94.95 -51.77 -13.11
C GLU A 382 -93.77 -51.79 -12.13
N GLU A 383 -93.43 -52.95 -11.56
CA GLU A 383 -92.20 -53.18 -10.81
C GLU A 383 -90.96 -52.99 -11.69
N GLU A 384 -90.95 -53.50 -12.92
CA GLU A 384 -89.85 -53.28 -13.89
C GLU A 384 -89.67 -51.79 -14.21
N ARG A 385 -90.75 -51.01 -14.37
CA ARG A 385 -90.64 -49.56 -14.58
C ARG A 385 -90.13 -48.84 -13.33
N GLN A 386 -90.62 -49.18 -12.14
CA GLN A 386 -90.19 -48.54 -10.90
C GLN A 386 -88.70 -48.80 -10.63
N THR A 387 -88.25 -50.05 -10.81
CA THR A 387 -86.84 -50.42 -10.67
C THR A 387 -85.97 -49.73 -11.73
N TRP A 388 -86.44 -49.63 -12.97
CA TRP A 388 -85.76 -48.89 -14.03
C TRP A 388 -85.62 -47.40 -13.71
N TRP A 389 -86.70 -46.72 -13.29
CA TRP A 389 -86.67 -45.30 -12.90
C TRP A 389 -85.83 -45.03 -11.66
N ALA A 390 -85.84 -45.94 -10.68
CA ALA A 390 -85.00 -45.85 -9.50
C ALA A 390 -83.51 -45.93 -9.87
N LYS A 391 -83.14 -46.90 -10.72
CA LYS A 391 -81.77 -47.05 -11.25
C LYS A 391 -81.35 -45.83 -12.07
N ARG A 392 -82.22 -45.35 -12.96
CA ARG A 392 -81.96 -44.16 -13.79
C ARG A 392 -81.70 -42.91 -12.96
N LYS A 393 -82.50 -42.68 -11.91
CA LYS A 393 -82.35 -41.56 -10.98
C LYS A 393 -81.04 -41.63 -10.20
N GLN A 394 -80.65 -42.82 -9.75
CA GLN A 394 -79.38 -43.03 -9.05
C GLN A 394 -78.18 -42.76 -9.96
N GLU A 395 -78.20 -43.28 -11.20
CA GLU A 395 -77.17 -43.01 -12.22
C GLU A 395 -77.04 -41.51 -12.54
N GLU A 396 -78.16 -40.77 -12.62
CA GLU A 396 -78.16 -39.32 -12.86
C GLU A 396 -77.55 -38.54 -11.70
N GLU A 397 -77.85 -38.92 -10.46
CA GLU A 397 -77.33 -38.28 -9.25
C GLU A 397 -75.82 -38.55 -9.07
N GLU A 398 -75.39 -39.77 -9.39
CA GLU A 398 -73.97 -40.16 -9.39
C GLU A 398 -73.19 -39.37 -10.44
N ARG A 399 -73.71 -39.29 -11.68
CA ARG A 399 -73.13 -38.44 -12.74
C ARG A 399 -73.00 -36.98 -12.31
N ARG A 400 -74.03 -36.39 -11.70
CA ARG A 400 -73.96 -34.99 -11.21
C ARG A 400 -72.90 -34.81 -10.12
N LYS A 401 -72.73 -35.77 -9.22
CA LYS A 401 -71.70 -35.72 -8.17
C LYS A 401 -70.29 -35.81 -8.77
N GLU A 402 -70.08 -36.76 -9.68
CA GLU A 402 -68.80 -36.94 -10.38
C GLU A 402 -68.42 -35.71 -11.20
N GLU A 403 -69.37 -35.13 -11.94
CA GLU A 403 -69.15 -33.95 -12.76
C GLU A 403 -68.85 -32.71 -11.92
N LYS A 404 -69.59 -32.49 -10.83
CA LYS A 404 -69.32 -31.41 -9.88
C LYS A 404 -67.94 -31.56 -9.21
N GLN A 405 -67.55 -32.79 -8.88
CA GLN A 405 -66.24 -33.06 -8.30
C GLN A 405 -65.10 -32.87 -9.31
N ARG A 406 -65.30 -33.27 -10.57
CA ARG A 406 -64.37 -33.02 -11.68
C ARG A 406 -64.17 -31.53 -11.91
N LEU A 407 -65.25 -30.75 -11.98
CA LEU A 407 -65.20 -29.30 -12.15
C LEU A 407 -64.39 -28.63 -11.03
N ARG A 408 -64.68 -29.01 -9.78
CA ARG A 408 -64.02 -28.43 -8.62
C ARG A 408 -62.51 -28.69 -8.64
N LYS A 409 -62.09 -29.92 -8.95
CA LYS A 409 -60.67 -30.25 -9.11
C LYS A 409 -60.01 -29.39 -10.20
N LEU A 410 -60.68 -29.23 -11.33
CA LEU A 410 -60.16 -28.47 -12.46
C LEU A 410 -60.04 -26.96 -12.16
N GLN A 411 -61.00 -26.42 -11.41
CA GLN A 411 -60.95 -25.03 -10.92
C GLN A 411 -59.84 -24.84 -9.88
N ASP A 412 -59.71 -25.76 -8.92
CA ASP A 412 -58.66 -25.72 -7.90
C ASP A 412 -57.25 -25.81 -8.55
N GLU A 413 -57.09 -26.61 -9.61
CA GLU A 413 -55.83 -26.71 -10.38
C GLU A 413 -55.45 -25.38 -11.05
N ILE A 414 -56.40 -24.69 -11.69
CA ILE A 414 -56.15 -23.38 -12.32
C ILE A 414 -55.84 -22.31 -11.28
N GLU A 415 -56.57 -22.31 -10.16
CA GLU A 415 -56.33 -21.37 -9.05
C GLU A 415 -54.93 -21.58 -8.44
N GLN A 416 -54.50 -22.83 -8.26
CA GLN A 416 -53.16 -23.16 -7.80
C GLN A 416 -52.07 -22.74 -8.80
N GLU A 417 -52.28 -22.98 -10.09
CA GLU A 417 -51.35 -22.56 -11.16
C GLU A 417 -51.19 -21.02 -11.16
N ARG A 418 -52.31 -20.28 -11.00
CA ARG A 418 -52.32 -18.81 -10.88
C ARG A 418 -51.57 -18.29 -9.67
N GLU A 419 -51.82 -18.87 -8.50
CA GLU A 419 -51.17 -18.43 -7.27
C GLU A 419 -49.66 -18.74 -7.31
N SER A 420 -49.29 -19.92 -7.81
CA SER A 420 -47.89 -20.29 -8.05
C SER A 420 -47.20 -19.30 -8.99
N ASP A 421 -47.83 -18.96 -10.12
CA ASP A 421 -47.30 -17.95 -11.05
C ASP A 421 -47.29 -16.54 -10.47
N ARG A 422 -48.22 -16.20 -9.57
CA ARG A 422 -48.23 -14.91 -8.86
C ARG A 422 -47.04 -14.79 -7.91
N VAL A 423 -46.81 -15.81 -7.08
CA VAL A 423 -45.69 -15.86 -6.14
C VAL A 423 -44.37 -15.82 -6.89
N LYS A 424 -44.21 -16.66 -7.92
CA LYS A 424 -43.02 -16.70 -8.76
C LYS A 424 -42.68 -15.34 -9.38
N ARG A 425 -43.68 -14.64 -9.92
CA ARG A 425 -43.50 -13.27 -10.46
C ARG A 425 -43.01 -12.28 -9.41
N GLN A 426 -43.56 -12.32 -8.20
CA GLN A 426 -43.13 -11.42 -7.12
C GLN A 426 -41.69 -11.69 -6.68
N GLU A 427 -41.26 -12.95 -6.64
CA GLU A 427 -39.87 -13.32 -6.32
C GLU A 427 -38.90 -12.89 -7.43
N GLU A 428 -39.25 -13.16 -8.69
CA GLU A 428 -38.46 -12.72 -9.86
C GLU A 428 -38.32 -11.20 -9.91
N ASP A 429 -39.40 -10.45 -9.64
CA ASP A 429 -39.39 -8.98 -9.62
C ASP A 429 -38.47 -8.44 -8.52
N LYS A 430 -38.51 -9.03 -7.32
CA LYS A 430 -37.62 -8.67 -6.21
C LYS A 430 -36.16 -8.95 -6.54
N LEU A 431 -35.86 -10.14 -7.06
CA LEU A 431 -34.50 -10.54 -7.42
C LEU A 431 -33.93 -9.62 -8.50
N ARG A 432 -34.74 -9.31 -9.52
CA ARG A 432 -34.35 -8.40 -10.60
C ARG A 432 -34.04 -7.00 -10.07
N GLN A 433 -34.92 -6.41 -9.26
CA GLN A 433 -34.66 -5.09 -8.66
C GLN A 433 -33.39 -5.06 -7.80
N GLU A 434 -33.11 -6.15 -7.09
CA GLU A 434 -31.87 -6.27 -6.32
C GLU A 434 -30.63 -6.36 -7.22
N GLN A 435 -30.71 -7.14 -8.30
CA GLN A 435 -29.64 -7.25 -9.31
C GLN A 435 -29.37 -5.89 -9.99
N GLU A 436 -30.41 -5.19 -10.44
CA GLU A 436 -30.33 -3.85 -11.02
C GLU A 436 -29.61 -2.88 -10.07
N ARG A 437 -30.00 -2.85 -8.79
CA ARG A 437 -29.36 -2.01 -7.78
C ARG A 437 -27.87 -2.35 -7.63
N LYS A 438 -27.53 -3.65 -7.57
CA LYS A 438 -26.13 -4.09 -7.46
C LYS A 438 -25.30 -3.72 -8.67
N GLU A 439 -25.86 -3.80 -9.88
CA GLU A 439 -25.16 -3.42 -11.10
C GLU A 439 -24.90 -1.91 -11.19
N ILE A 440 -25.93 -1.09 -10.89
CA ILE A 440 -25.79 0.37 -10.82
C ILE A 440 -24.75 0.75 -9.77
N GLN A 441 -24.84 0.17 -8.56
CA GLN A 441 -23.89 0.45 -7.49
C GLN A 441 -22.45 0.11 -7.90
N LYS A 442 -22.22 -1.07 -8.52
CA LYS A 442 -20.88 -1.45 -9.00
C LYS A 442 -20.34 -0.47 -10.05
N LEU A 443 -21.19 -0.01 -10.95
CA LEU A 443 -20.80 0.93 -12.00
C LEU A 443 -20.45 2.31 -11.40
N GLU A 444 -21.23 2.78 -10.43
CA GLU A 444 -20.94 4.00 -9.69
C GLU A 444 -19.66 3.90 -8.86
N GLU A 445 -19.45 2.79 -8.13
CA GLU A 445 -18.21 2.52 -7.38
C GLU A 445 -16.99 2.50 -8.29
N ASN A 446 -17.09 1.89 -9.48
CA ASN A 446 -16.02 1.89 -10.47
C ASN A 446 -15.72 3.29 -10.99
N TYR A 447 -16.75 4.10 -11.29
CA TYR A 447 -16.59 5.48 -11.70
C TYR A 447 -15.90 6.32 -10.62
N GLN A 448 -16.35 6.22 -9.37
CA GLN A 448 -15.73 6.93 -8.24
C GLN A 448 -14.26 6.52 -8.07
N LYS A 449 -13.96 5.22 -8.19
CA LYS A 449 -12.59 4.72 -8.13
C LYS A 449 -11.71 5.31 -9.24
N GLN A 450 -12.20 5.36 -10.48
CA GLN A 450 -11.47 5.94 -11.61
C GLN A 450 -11.24 7.45 -11.45
N VAL A 451 -12.22 8.19 -10.93
CA VAL A 451 -12.06 9.63 -10.62
C VAL A 451 -11.00 9.85 -9.55
N GLU A 452 -11.00 9.04 -8.50
CA GLU A 452 -10.02 9.14 -7.41
C GLU A 452 -8.61 8.72 -7.88
N GLU A 453 -8.49 7.68 -8.71
CA GLU A 453 -7.23 7.27 -9.33
C GLU A 453 -6.66 8.39 -10.23
N LEU A 454 -7.52 9.02 -11.04
CA LEU A 454 -7.14 10.15 -11.88
C LEU A 454 -6.58 11.29 -11.02
N ARG A 455 -7.33 11.69 -9.98
CA ARG A 455 -6.91 12.75 -9.06
C ARG A 455 -5.56 12.43 -8.40
N LYS A 456 -5.41 11.22 -7.84
CA LYS A 456 -4.15 10.78 -7.22
C LYS A 456 -2.99 10.80 -8.19
N ALA A 457 -3.20 10.40 -9.45
CA ALA A 457 -2.16 10.42 -10.47
C ALA A 457 -1.66 11.84 -10.77
N TYR A 458 -2.55 12.85 -10.80
CA TYR A 458 -2.14 14.25 -10.96
C TYR A 458 -1.45 14.78 -9.71
N GLU A 459 -1.95 14.49 -8.52
CA GLU A 459 -1.32 14.87 -7.25
C GLU A 459 0.10 14.28 -7.14
N GLU A 460 0.29 13.00 -7.49
CA GLU A 460 1.59 12.32 -7.46
C GLU A 460 2.56 12.91 -8.51
N LYS A 461 2.11 13.13 -9.76
CA LYS A 461 2.92 13.78 -10.80
C LYS A 461 3.33 15.20 -10.39
N ALA A 462 2.39 15.97 -9.82
CA ALA A 462 2.67 17.31 -9.34
C ALA A 462 3.65 17.31 -8.17
N ARG A 463 3.50 16.38 -7.21
CA ARG A 463 4.43 16.22 -6.09
C ARG A 463 5.82 15.84 -6.57
N LYS A 464 5.95 14.84 -7.45
CA LYS A 464 7.25 14.41 -8.00
C LYS A 464 7.98 15.58 -8.68
N LYS A 465 7.27 16.32 -9.54
CA LYS A 465 7.84 17.49 -10.22
C LYS A 465 8.20 18.63 -9.25
N ALA A 466 7.40 18.85 -8.20
CA ALA A 466 7.69 19.84 -7.17
C ALA A 466 8.85 19.44 -6.25
N GLU A 467 9.07 18.15 -5.99
CA GLU A 467 10.23 17.64 -5.26
C GLU A 467 11.53 17.82 -6.07
N GLU A 468 11.45 17.69 -7.39
CA GLU A 468 12.57 17.91 -8.31
C GLU A 468 12.88 19.41 -8.49
N PHE A 469 11.85 20.22 -8.77
CA PHE A 469 11.95 21.64 -9.11
C PHE A 469 11.14 22.49 -8.13
N ASN A 470 11.82 23.17 -7.20
CA ASN A 470 11.21 24.11 -6.27
C ASN A 470 12.18 25.24 -5.91
N ASP A 471 11.65 26.31 -5.32
CA ASP A 471 12.41 27.48 -4.89
C ASP A 471 13.19 27.27 -3.58
N PHE A 472 13.14 26.07 -2.97
CA PHE A 472 13.90 25.77 -1.76
C PHE A 472 15.36 25.43 -2.09
N LYS A 473 15.60 24.59 -3.11
CA LYS A 473 16.97 24.19 -3.49
C LYS A 473 17.82 25.41 -3.85
N ASP A 474 17.33 26.27 -4.73
CA ASP A 474 18.05 27.46 -5.18
C ASP A 474 18.42 28.39 -4.01
N LYS A 475 17.45 28.70 -3.13
CA LYS A 475 17.69 29.57 -1.96
C LYS A 475 18.72 28.98 -1.00
N LYS A 476 18.59 27.68 -0.69
CA LYS A 476 19.51 27.02 0.25
C LYS A 476 20.89 26.78 -0.33
N GLN A 477 20.98 26.58 -1.63
CA GLN A 477 22.25 26.49 -2.33
C GLN A 477 23.01 27.83 -2.22
N GLU A 478 22.37 28.97 -2.53
CA GLU A 478 22.98 30.29 -2.38
C GLU A 478 23.42 30.57 -0.92
N GLU A 479 22.57 30.24 0.05
CA GLU A 479 22.90 30.39 1.48
C GLU A 479 24.12 29.55 1.88
N MET A 480 24.19 28.30 1.43
CA MET A 480 25.27 27.38 1.78
C MET A 480 26.58 27.73 1.06
N GLU A 481 26.52 28.12 -0.22
CA GLU A 481 27.67 28.62 -0.98
C GLU A 481 28.27 29.88 -0.33
N ALA A 482 27.42 30.83 0.09
CA ALA A 482 27.87 32.03 0.80
C ALA A 482 28.58 31.68 2.13
N LEU A 483 28.04 30.70 2.87
CA LEU A 483 28.61 30.23 4.11
C LEU A 483 29.96 29.51 3.90
N ILE A 484 30.08 28.69 2.85
CA ILE A 484 31.33 28.03 2.46
C ILE A 484 32.40 29.05 2.12
N ASN A 485 32.07 30.04 1.29
CA ASN A 485 33.00 31.09 0.91
C ASN A 485 33.50 31.89 2.13
N LEU A 486 32.61 32.16 3.09
CA LEU A 486 32.97 32.81 4.35
C LEU A 486 33.93 31.95 5.20
N ASN A 487 33.66 30.65 5.30
CA ASN A 487 34.52 29.72 6.05
C ASN A 487 35.89 29.54 5.39
N ILE A 488 35.95 29.41 4.07
CA ILE A 488 37.21 29.36 3.31
C ILE A 488 38.05 30.60 3.61
N LYS A 489 37.43 31.78 3.58
CA LYS A 489 38.10 33.04 3.92
C LYS A 489 38.64 33.05 5.35
N HIS A 490 37.85 32.58 6.31
CA HIS A 490 38.29 32.51 7.71
C HIS A 490 39.50 31.58 7.91
N VAL A 491 39.49 30.41 7.24
CA VAL A 491 40.62 29.47 7.28
C VAL A 491 41.87 30.09 6.63
N GLN A 492 41.72 30.80 5.52
CA GLN A 492 42.83 31.52 4.89
C GLN A 492 43.40 32.61 5.82
N ASP A 493 42.54 33.35 6.53
CA ASP A 493 42.97 34.36 7.50
C ASP A 493 43.75 33.72 8.66
N LEU A 494 43.29 32.58 9.19
CA LEU A 494 44.00 31.83 10.23
C LEU A 494 45.35 31.28 9.76
N GLN A 495 45.41 30.74 8.53
CA GLN A 495 46.67 30.28 7.93
C GLN A 495 47.67 31.43 7.79
N LYS A 496 47.19 32.60 7.37
CA LYS A 496 48.01 33.80 7.26
C LYS A 496 48.54 34.23 8.63
N GLN A 497 47.69 34.27 9.64
CA GLN A 497 48.10 34.56 11.03
C GLN A 497 49.18 33.59 11.51
N TYR A 498 48.98 32.29 11.29
CA TYR A 498 49.97 31.28 11.65
C TYR A 498 51.31 31.47 10.95
N GLU A 499 51.32 31.80 9.66
CA GLU A 499 52.55 32.02 8.91
C GLU A 499 53.25 33.33 9.32
N ASP A 500 52.49 34.38 9.64
CA ASP A 500 53.00 35.64 10.19
C ASP A 500 53.66 35.41 11.57
N GLU A 501 53.00 34.70 12.49
CA GLU A 501 53.56 34.35 13.80
C GLU A 501 54.85 33.52 13.67
N LYS A 502 54.85 32.54 12.78
CA LYS A 502 56.03 31.70 12.50
C LYS A 502 57.19 32.52 11.93
N ASN A 503 56.91 33.50 11.08
CA ASN A 503 57.92 34.42 10.54
C ASN A 503 58.49 35.34 11.63
N ASP A 504 57.65 35.85 12.53
CA ASP A 504 58.09 36.65 13.67
C ASP A 504 58.98 35.86 14.63
N ILE A 505 58.60 34.61 14.96
CA ILE A 505 59.43 33.71 15.76
C ILE A 505 60.79 33.50 15.08
N ARG A 506 60.80 33.23 13.77
CA ARG A 506 62.04 33.04 13.00
C ARG A 506 62.92 34.29 13.00
N LYS A 507 62.34 35.48 12.85
CA LYS A 507 63.06 36.76 12.89
C LYS A 507 63.66 37.03 14.27
N ASN A 508 62.90 36.77 15.33
CA ASN A 508 63.36 36.91 16.71
C ASN A 508 64.51 35.95 17.04
N TYR A 509 64.38 34.68 16.63
CA TYR A 509 65.44 33.69 16.79
C TYR A 509 66.72 34.12 16.06
N THR A 510 66.60 34.56 14.79
CA THR A 510 67.75 35.02 13.99
C THR A 510 68.43 36.24 14.61
N THR A 511 67.64 37.21 15.09
CA THR A 511 68.16 38.41 15.76
C THR A 511 68.92 38.06 17.04
N THR A 512 68.37 37.13 17.83
CA THR A 512 69.00 36.66 19.08
C THR A 512 70.30 35.90 18.78
N LEU A 513 70.29 35.02 17.77
CA LEU A 513 71.47 34.30 17.32
C LEU A 513 72.58 35.26 16.88
N ASN A 514 72.26 36.24 16.04
CA ASN A 514 73.23 37.24 15.57
C ASN A 514 73.80 38.08 16.73
N LYS A 515 72.97 38.47 17.71
CA LYS A 515 73.45 39.15 18.92
C LYS A 515 74.41 38.27 19.73
N SER A 516 74.07 36.99 19.91
CA SER A 516 74.94 36.05 20.63
C SER A 516 76.27 35.83 19.90
N GLU A 517 76.25 35.74 18.57
CA GLU A 517 77.44 35.60 17.75
C GLU A 517 78.34 36.84 17.85
N ALA A 518 77.76 38.04 17.85
CA ALA A 518 78.50 39.29 18.04
C ALA A 518 79.19 39.33 19.41
N ILE A 519 78.46 38.98 20.49
CA ILE A 519 79.03 38.91 21.85
C ILE A 519 80.19 37.92 21.92
N LEU A 520 80.03 36.73 21.33
CA LEU A 520 81.09 35.71 21.31
C LEU A 520 82.31 36.19 20.51
N LYS A 521 82.12 36.90 19.40
CA LYS A 521 83.23 37.49 18.62
C LYS A 521 83.99 38.53 19.44
N ASP A 522 83.29 39.41 20.15
CA ASP A 522 83.92 40.41 21.02
C ASP A 522 84.71 39.74 22.16
N GLN A 523 84.14 38.72 22.82
CA GLN A 523 84.85 37.95 23.84
C GLN A 523 86.11 37.25 23.30
N ILE A 524 86.04 36.69 22.10
CA ILE A 524 87.20 36.07 21.44
C ILE A 524 88.28 37.13 21.17
N ASN A 525 87.90 38.31 20.68
CA ASN A 525 88.83 39.40 20.40
C ASN A 525 89.52 39.90 21.68
N ASP A 526 88.77 40.07 22.78
CA ASP A 526 89.30 40.48 24.07
C ASP A 526 90.31 39.45 24.62
N LEU A 527 89.98 38.16 24.53
CA LEU A 527 90.88 37.08 24.92
C LEU A 527 92.17 37.07 24.09
N GLN A 528 92.06 37.28 22.77
CA GLN A 528 93.23 37.38 21.89
C GLN A 528 94.10 38.59 22.24
N HIS A 529 93.48 39.74 22.54
CA HIS A 529 94.21 40.95 22.95
C HIS A 529 94.95 40.72 24.27
N LYS A 530 94.28 40.13 25.26
CA LYS A 530 94.88 39.79 26.56
C LYS A 530 96.06 38.81 26.40
N HIS A 531 95.89 37.76 25.61
CA HIS A 531 96.97 36.81 25.31
C HIS A 531 98.16 37.51 24.65
N LYS A 532 97.92 38.47 23.73
CA LYS A 532 98.98 39.24 23.09
C LYS A 532 99.72 40.13 24.10
N GLN A 533 99.01 40.75 25.04
CA GLN A 533 99.63 41.53 26.13
C GLN A 533 100.49 40.65 27.04
N GLU A 534 99.96 39.51 27.50
CA GLU A 534 100.69 38.55 28.33
C GLU A 534 101.96 38.03 27.63
N MET A 535 101.87 37.73 26.33
CA MET A 535 103.03 37.35 25.51
C MET A 535 104.05 38.48 25.40
N SER A 536 103.60 39.72 25.27
CA SER A 536 104.48 40.89 25.18
C SER A 536 105.20 41.15 26.50
N GLU A 537 104.48 41.04 27.63
CA GLU A 537 105.05 41.10 28.98
C GLU A 537 106.08 39.99 29.20
N MET A 538 105.77 38.75 28.79
CA MET A 538 106.71 37.63 28.87
C MET A 538 107.98 37.89 28.06
N VAL A 539 107.86 38.40 26.83
CA VAL A 539 109.00 38.77 25.98
C VAL A 539 109.83 39.87 26.64
N ILE A 540 109.19 40.92 27.16
CA ILE A 540 109.88 41.99 27.91
C ILE A 540 110.63 41.37 29.10
N CYS A 541 109.99 40.50 29.88
CA CYS A 541 110.61 39.86 31.04
C CYS A 541 111.86 39.04 30.65
N ILE A 542 111.78 38.26 29.57
CA ILE A 542 112.91 37.50 29.01
C ILE A 542 114.03 38.44 28.55
N LEU A 543 113.71 39.50 27.80
CA LEU A 543 114.70 40.48 27.32
C LEU A 543 115.38 41.22 28.48
N THR A 544 114.63 41.57 29.51
CA THR A 544 115.14 42.24 30.71
C THR A 544 116.09 41.32 31.48
N LYS A 545 115.72 40.05 31.64
CA LYS A 545 116.57 39.01 32.24
C LYS A 545 117.83 38.78 31.41
N LYS A 546 117.73 38.74 30.09
CA LYS A 546 118.87 38.64 29.16
C LYS A 546 119.81 39.86 29.26
N LYS A 547 119.26 41.07 29.38
CA LYS A 547 120.02 42.32 29.60
C LYS A 547 120.75 42.30 30.95
N LYS A 548 120.07 41.88 32.02
CA LYS A 548 120.68 41.71 33.34
C LYS A 548 121.84 40.71 33.30
N ASN A 549 121.61 39.52 32.73
CA ASN A 549 122.65 38.51 32.53
C ASN A 549 123.84 39.07 31.71
N ARG A 550 123.59 39.88 30.66
CA ARG A 550 124.65 40.51 29.86
C ARG A 550 125.45 41.53 30.66
N ASN A 551 124.79 42.35 31.48
CA ASN A 551 125.44 43.31 32.37
C ASN A 551 126.26 42.58 33.44
N ASP A 552 125.74 41.50 34.01
CA ASP A 552 126.45 40.66 34.98
C ASP A 552 127.72 40.06 34.34
N ILE A 553 127.61 39.50 33.13
CA ILE A 553 128.76 39.01 32.35
C ILE A 553 129.78 40.14 32.08
N GLN A 554 129.34 41.35 31.72
CA GLN A 554 130.23 42.49 31.51
C GLN A 554 130.93 42.94 32.80
N SER A 555 130.22 42.93 33.93
CA SER A 555 130.79 43.25 35.24
C SER A 555 131.85 42.23 35.66
N MET A 556 131.59 40.94 35.42
CA MET A 556 132.56 39.86 35.62
C MET A 556 133.78 40.04 34.71
N LYS A 557 133.60 40.35 33.43
CA LYS A 557 134.71 40.65 32.50
C LYS A 557 135.53 41.88 32.91
N LYS A 558 134.90 42.94 33.44
CA LYS A 558 135.61 44.12 33.97
C LYS A 558 136.42 43.80 35.23
N ARG A 559 135.88 42.96 36.13
CA ARG A 559 136.65 42.44 37.29
C ARG A 559 137.84 41.61 36.83
N HIS A 560 137.64 40.80 35.78
CA HIS A 560 138.71 39.95 35.25
C HIS A 560 139.84 40.70 34.53
N LYS A 561 139.59 41.93 34.04
CA LYS A 561 140.60 42.82 33.46
C LYS A 561 141.34 43.71 34.48
N LYS A 562 140.91 43.70 35.75
CA LYS A 562 141.52 44.47 36.85
C LYS A 562 142.46 43.65 37.74
N ASN A 563 142.57 42.35 37.46
CA ASN A 563 143.63 41.46 37.91
C ASN A 563 144.46 41.09 36.69
#